data_AF-A0A7X7RTU9-F1
#
_entry.id   AF-A0A7X7RTU9-F1
#
_cell.length_a   1.000
_cell.length_b   1.000
_cell.length_c   1.000
_cell.angle_alpha   90.00
_cell.angle_beta   90.00
_cell.angle_gamma   90.00
#
_symmetry.space_group_name_H-M   'P 1'
#
loop_
_entity.id
_entity.type
_entity.pdbx_description
1 polymer ?
#
loop_
_entity_poly.entity_id
_entity_poly.type
_entity_poly.pdbx_seq_one_letter_code
_entity_poly.pdbx_strand_id
1 'polypeptide(L)'
;MTKRIITISRQYGSGGREVGEYAAKLLGYAYYDKELVNRAAKLGDIDPDMLRTSSEGIKGMLSNLLSYADIATGKDEDSLPLVDRIFLIQSRTIRQIADEGPCVIIGHCADYVLAEYQDVLNVFI
;
A
#
# COMPACT_ATOMS: atom_id res chain seq x y z
N MET A 1 -3.94 -7.65 24.22
CA MET A 1 -3.04 -6.88 23.34
C MET A 1 -3.88 -5.91 22.54
N THR A 2 -3.52 -4.63 22.51
CA THR A 2 -4.23 -3.61 21.71
C THR A 2 -3.61 -3.55 20.33
N LYS A 3 -4.37 -3.93 19.29
CA LYS A 3 -3.95 -3.76 17.89
C LYS A 3 -4.02 -2.27 17.56
N ARG A 4 -2.90 -1.69 17.11
CA ARG A 4 -2.78 -0.25 16.85
C ARG A 4 -2.90 0.09 15.36
N ILE A 5 -2.74 -0.92 14.51
CA ILE A 5 -2.81 -0.76 13.06
C ILE A 5 -3.99 -1.60 12.56
N ILE A 6 -4.84 -0.99 11.74
CA ILE A 6 -5.96 -1.68 11.10
C ILE A 6 -5.80 -1.55 9.59
N THR A 7 -5.73 -2.66 8.88
CA THR A 7 -5.81 -2.66 7.42
C THR A 7 -7.20 -3.12 7.00
N ILE A 8 -7.78 -2.45 6.00
CA ILE A 8 -9.09 -2.79 5.45
C ILE A 8 -8.96 -3.02 3.95
N SER A 9 -9.04 -4.29 3.57
CA SER A 9 -9.25 -4.72 2.19
C SER A 9 -10.75 -4.71 1.91
N ARG A 10 -11.16 -4.31 0.70
CA ARG A 10 -12.58 -4.10 0.41
C ARG A 10 -12.99 -4.41 -1.02
N GLN A 11 -14.24 -4.86 -1.20
CA GLN A 11 -14.90 -4.91 -2.50
C GLN A 11 -15.51 -3.55 -2.88
N TYR A 12 -15.76 -3.34 -4.17
CA TYR A 12 -16.45 -2.13 -4.61
C TYR A 12 -17.92 -2.17 -4.15
N GLY A 13 -18.39 -1.08 -3.55
CA GLY A 13 -19.76 -0.96 -3.03
C GLY A 13 -19.99 -1.58 -1.64
N SER A 14 -18.97 -2.13 -0.98
CA SER A 14 -19.13 -2.77 0.34
C SER A 14 -19.24 -1.77 1.51
N GLY A 15 -18.96 -0.49 1.28
CA GLY A 15 -18.90 0.52 2.34
C GLY A 15 -17.62 0.47 3.19
N GLY A 16 -16.60 -0.31 2.78
CA GLY A 16 -15.38 -0.49 3.56
C GLY A 16 -14.60 0.81 3.81
N ARG A 17 -14.72 1.81 2.92
CA ARG A 17 -14.10 3.12 3.09
C ARG A 17 -14.72 3.86 4.28
N GLU A 18 -16.04 3.91 4.31
CA GLU A 18 -16.84 4.57 5.33
C GLU A 18 -16.60 3.90 6.68
N VAL A 19 -16.63 2.56 6.73
CA VAL A 19 -16.30 1.80 7.95
C VAL A 19 -14.92 2.17 8.49
N GLY A 20 -13.92 2.26 7.62
CA GLY A 20 -12.56 2.65 8.01
C GLY A 20 -12.46 4.07 8.56
N GLU A 21 -13.15 5.03 7.93
CA GLU A 21 -13.17 6.42 8.38
C GLU A 21 -13.84 6.56 9.75
N TYR A 22 -15.00 5.90 9.93
CA TYR A 22 -15.67 5.85 11.22
C TYR A 22 -14.81 5.17 12.30
N ALA A 23 -14.16 4.05 11.98
CA ALA A 23 -13.29 3.35 12.91
C ALA A 23 -12.11 4.23 13.35
N ALA A 24 -11.44 4.90 12.41
CA ALA A 24 -10.34 5.81 12.70
C ALA A 24 -10.78 6.95 13.64
N LYS A 25 -11.93 7.57 13.34
CA LYS A 25 -12.49 8.65 14.17
C LYS A 25 -12.85 8.19 15.58
N LEU A 26 -13.47 7.02 15.72
CA LEU A 26 -13.87 6.47 17.02
C LEU A 26 -12.66 6.09 17.89
N LEU A 27 -11.60 5.59 17.27
CA LEU A 27 -10.37 5.18 17.96
C LEU A 27 -9.37 6.32 18.15
N GLY A 28 -9.56 7.46 17.47
CA GLY A 28 -8.60 8.56 17.42
C GLY A 28 -7.33 8.21 16.66
N TYR A 29 -7.43 7.35 15.64
CA TYR A 29 -6.31 6.87 14.83
C TYR A 29 -6.18 7.69 13.55
N ALA A 30 -4.98 7.76 12.98
CA ALA A 30 -4.80 8.37 11.66
C ALA A 30 -5.48 7.53 10.58
N TYR A 31 -6.07 8.17 9.57
CA TYR A 31 -6.77 7.48 8.48
C TYR A 31 -6.04 7.68 7.16
N TYR A 32 -5.77 6.58 6.45
CA TYR A 32 -5.09 6.59 5.16
C TYR A 32 -5.83 5.74 4.14
N ASP A 33 -6.29 6.38 3.07
CA ASP A 33 -6.87 5.73 1.88
C ASP A 33 -6.03 6.14 0.65
N LYS A 34 -6.63 6.71 -0.40
CA LYS A 34 -5.94 7.13 -1.62
C LYS A 34 -4.87 8.21 -1.41
N GLU A 35 -4.82 8.88 -0.27
CA GLU A 35 -3.80 9.89 0.06
C GLU A 35 -2.43 9.30 0.40
N LEU A 36 -2.35 7.98 0.65
CA LEU A 36 -1.08 7.28 0.86
C LEU A 36 -0.16 7.42 -0.37
N VAL A 37 -0.77 7.48 -1.56
CA VAL A 37 -0.11 7.72 -2.84
C VAL A 37 0.59 9.08 -2.89
N ASN A 38 -0.03 10.14 -2.34
CA ASN A 38 0.57 11.47 -2.35
C ASN A 38 1.78 11.56 -1.42
N ARG A 39 1.77 10.83 -0.30
CA ARG A 39 2.91 10.75 0.62
C ARG A 39 4.05 9.92 0.01
N ALA A 40 3.70 8.82 -0.67
CA ALA A 40 4.64 8.02 -1.44
C ALA A 40 5.29 8.79 -2.60
N ALA A 41 4.51 9.62 -3.32
CA ALA A 41 5.00 10.50 -4.39
C ALA A 41 6.09 11.46 -3.90
N LYS A 42 5.86 12.11 -2.75
CA LYS A 42 6.83 13.00 -2.12
C LYS A 42 8.11 12.30 -1.69
N LEU A 43 8.02 11.05 -1.24
CA LEU A 43 9.18 10.26 -0.82
C LEU A 43 9.98 9.70 -2.01
N GLY A 44 9.30 9.38 -3.11
CA GLY A 44 9.90 8.76 -4.29
C GLY A 44 10.42 9.73 -5.34
N ASP A 45 10.12 11.03 -5.23
CA ASP A 45 10.30 12.02 -6.31
C ASP A 45 9.63 11.57 -7.63
N ILE A 46 8.43 10.98 -7.50
CA ILE A 46 7.63 10.46 -8.63
C ILE A 46 6.35 11.28 -8.74
N ASP A 47 5.98 11.61 -9.98
CA ASP A 47 4.70 12.26 -10.27
C ASP A 47 3.52 11.46 -9.67
N PRO A 48 2.68 12.09 -8.81
CA PRO A 48 1.50 11.45 -8.22
C PRO A 48 0.57 10.79 -9.23
N ASP A 49 0.47 11.33 -10.46
CA ASP A 49 -0.42 10.79 -11.48
C ASP A 49 0.12 9.47 -12.07
N MET A 50 1.45 9.29 -12.13
CA MET A 50 2.05 7.98 -12.49
C MET A 50 1.78 6.90 -11.45
N LEU A 51 1.69 7.26 -10.17
CA LEU A 51 1.37 6.33 -9.08
C LEU A 51 -0.11 5.92 -9.06
N ARG A 52 -1.01 6.79 -9.54
CA ARG A 52 -2.45 6.51 -9.62
C ARG A 52 -2.76 5.51 -10.73
N THR A 53 -2.15 5.66 -11.90
CA THR A 53 -2.39 4.81 -13.08
C THR A 53 -1.97 3.35 -12.86
N SER A 54 -0.93 3.08 -12.06
CA SER A 54 -0.49 1.71 -11.77
C SER A 54 -1.42 0.97 -10.78
N SER A 55 -2.06 1.70 -9.86
CA SER A 55 -2.99 1.13 -8.87
C SER A 55 -4.28 0.57 -9.48
N GLU A 56 -4.65 1.02 -10.70
CA GLU A 56 -5.85 0.59 -11.42
C GLU A 56 -5.62 -0.68 -12.28
N GLY A 57 -4.40 -1.20 -12.35
CA GLY A 57 -4.02 -2.23 -13.31
C GLY A 57 -3.51 -3.52 -12.68
N ILE A 58 -4.37 -4.55 -12.63
CA ILE A 58 -4.00 -5.97 -12.65
C ILE A 58 -2.97 -6.29 -13.76
N LYS A 59 -2.81 -5.39 -14.74
CA LYS A 59 -1.81 -5.45 -15.82
C LYS A 59 -0.36 -5.57 -15.33
N GLY A 60 -0.01 -5.09 -14.14
CA GLY A 60 1.36 -5.21 -13.59
C GLY A 60 1.78 -6.63 -13.25
N MET A 61 0.84 -7.47 -12.82
CA MET A 61 1.15 -8.84 -12.39
C MET A 61 1.45 -9.77 -13.58
N LEU A 62 0.82 -9.50 -14.73
CA LEU A 62 1.06 -10.23 -15.99
C LEU A 62 2.33 -9.78 -16.71
N SER A 63 2.71 -8.49 -16.61
CA SER A 63 3.99 -8.01 -17.15
C SER A 63 5.20 -8.57 -16.39
N ASN A 64 5.06 -8.81 -15.08
CA ASN A 64 6.15 -9.34 -14.25
C ASN A 64 6.60 -10.75 -14.63
N LEU A 65 5.71 -11.59 -15.20
CA LEU A 65 6.11 -12.94 -15.61
C LEU A 65 7.05 -12.95 -16.83
N LEU A 66 6.93 -11.95 -17.73
CA LEU A 66 7.84 -11.81 -18.87
C LEU A 66 9.18 -11.15 -18.48
N SER A 67 9.18 -10.25 -17.48
CA SER A 67 10.41 -9.56 -17.04
C SER A 67 11.31 -10.40 -16.13
N TYR A 68 10.80 -11.46 -15.49
CA TYR A 68 11.62 -12.36 -14.65
C TYR A 68 12.67 -13.17 -15.44
N ALA A 69 12.54 -13.25 -16.77
CA ALA A 69 13.55 -13.88 -17.62
C ALA A 69 14.84 -13.04 -17.76
N ASP A 70 14.76 -11.71 -17.62
CA ASP A 70 15.91 -10.80 -17.79
C ASP A 70 16.68 -10.53 -16.47
N ILE A 71 16.04 -10.74 -15.30
CA ILE A 71 16.62 -10.46 -13.97
C ILE A 71 17.68 -11.51 -13.56
N ALA A 72 17.79 -12.63 -14.28
CA ALA A 72 18.82 -13.66 -14.05
C ALA A 72 20.27 -13.16 -14.30
N THR A 73 20.46 -11.91 -14.76
CA THR A 73 21.77 -11.36 -15.13
C THR A 73 22.31 -10.25 -14.22
N GLY A 74 21.65 -9.95 -13.09
CA GLY A 74 22.21 -9.13 -12.01
C GLY A 74 22.51 -7.67 -12.38
N LYS A 75 21.47 -6.84 -12.54
CA LYS A 75 21.62 -5.39 -12.71
C LYS A 75 20.76 -4.58 -11.75
N ASP A 76 21.30 -3.42 -11.42
CA ASP A 76 20.90 -2.39 -10.44
C ASP A 76 19.40 -2.21 -10.20
N GLU A 77 19.03 -1.75 -9.00
CA GLU A 77 17.68 -1.30 -8.61
C GLU A 77 17.03 -0.36 -9.64
N ASP A 78 17.83 0.34 -10.46
CA ASP A 78 17.33 1.21 -11.53
C ASP A 78 16.74 0.48 -12.75
N SER A 79 16.96 -0.83 -12.87
CA SER A 79 16.48 -1.68 -13.96
C SER A 79 15.10 -2.31 -13.72
N LEU A 80 14.49 -2.04 -12.56
CA LEU A 80 13.17 -2.57 -12.23
C LEU A 80 12.07 -1.95 -13.12
N PRO A 81 11.10 -2.75 -13.59
CA PRO A 81 9.89 -2.23 -14.21
C PRO A 81 9.24 -1.16 -13.32
N LEU A 82 8.70 -0.10 -13.93
CA LEU A 82 8.11 1.04 -13.23
C LEU A 82 7.08 0.61 -12.16
N VAL A 83 6.31 -0.46 -12.43
CA VAL A 83 5.32 -1.02 -11.52
C VAL A 83 5.94 -1.53 -10.22
N ASP A 84 7.06 -2.26 -10.31
CA ASP A 84 7.75 -2.80 -9.14
C ASP A 84 8.35 -1.66 -8.30
N ARG A 85 8.92 -0.65 -8.96
CA ARG A 85 9.44 0.54 -8.27
C ARG A 85 8.34 1.28 -7.51
N ILE A 86 7.16 1.44 -8.11
CA ILE A 86 6.00 2.05 -7.47
C ILE A 86 5.56 1.23 -6.24
N PHE A 87 5.45 -0.09 -6.39
CA PHE A 87 5.08 -0.97 -5.29
C PHE A 87 6.08 -0.90 -4.13
N LEU A 88 7.39 -0.86 -4.42
CA LEU A 88 8.43 -0.73 -3.40
C LEU A 88 8.32 0.59 -2.62
N ILE A 89 8.08 1.71 -3.30
CA ILE A 89 7.92 3.02 -2.67
C ILE A 89 6.64 3.06 -1.82
N GLN A 90 5.52 2.51 -2.34
CA GLN A 90 4.28 2.39 -1.56
C GLN A 90 4.48 1.51 -0.32
N SER A 91 5.14 0.36 -0.47
CA SER A 91 5.44 -0.55 0.64
C SER A 91 6.30 0.10 1.72
N ARG A 92 7.33 0.88 1.32
CA ARG A 92 8.14 1.66 2.26
C ARG A 92 7.30 2.71 2.99
N THR A 93 6.41 3.40 2.26
CA THR A 93 5.52 4.42 2.83
C THR A 93 4.52 3.83 3.85
N ILE A 94 3.93 2.67 3.55
CA ILE A 94 3.01 1.96 4.45
C ILE A 94 3.72 1.59 5.76
N ARG A 95 4.95 1.06 5.69
CA ARG A 95 5.73 0.74 6.89
C ARG A 95 6.06 1.97 7.72
N GLN A 96 6.48 3.06 7.07
CA GLN A 96 6.75 4.32 7.77
C GLN A 96 5.50 4.84 8.49
N ILE A 97 4.33 4.80 7.85
CA ILE A 97 3.05 5.21 8.46
C ILE A 97 2.71 4.31 9.67
N ALA A 98 2.92 3.01 9.56
CA ALA A 98 2.71 2.07 10.65
C ALA A 98 3.65 2.34 11.84
N ASP A 99 4.90 2.74 11.57
CA ASP A 99 5.89 3.04 12.59
C ASP A 99 5.66 4.41 13.27
N GLU A 100 5.00 5.36 12.59
CA GLU A 100 4.65 6.69 13.14
C GLU A 100 3.62 6.61 14.27
N GLY A 101 2.70 5.64 14.24
CA GLY A 101 1.71 5.46 15.29
C GLY A 101 0.41 4.77 14.85
N PRO A 102 -0.62 4.76 15.73
CA PRO A 102 -1.87 4.07 15.46
C PRO A 102 -2.60 4.61 14.23
N CYS A 103 -2.99 3.71 13.32
CA CYS A 103 -3.56 4.10 12.04
C CYS A 103 -4.55 3.06 11.47
N VAL A 104 -5.40 3.54 10.56
CA VAL A 104 -6.29 2.75 9.71
C VAL A 104 -5.88 2.97 8.26
N ILE A 105 -5.59 1.89 7.53
CA ILE A 105 -5.11 1.90 6.15
C ILE A 105 -6.09 1.15 5.26
N ILE A 106 -6.56 1.77 4.17
CA ILE A 106 -7.50 1.18 3.22
C ILE A 106 -6.77 0.69 1.97
N GLY A 107 -6.82 -0.61 1.70
CA GLY A 107 -6.29 -1.23 0.47
C GLY A 107 -4.77 -1.21 0.33
N HIS A 108 -4.28 -1.06 -0.91
CA HIS A 108 -2.85 -0.99 -1.28
C HIS A 108 -1.99 -2.18 -0.83
N CYS A 109 -2.59 -3.38 -0.69
CA CYS A 109 -1.90 -4.57 -0.18
C CYS A 109 -1.23 -4.33 1.18
N ALA A 110 -1.76 -3.41 2.00
CA ALA A 110 -1.19 -3.07 3.30
C ALA A 110 -1.18 -4.28 4.26
N ASP A 111 -2.20 -5.14 4.15
CA ASP A 111 -2.29 -6.43 4.83
C ASP A 111 -1.09 -7.34 4.54
N TYR A 112 -0.66 -7.40 3.28
CA TYR A 112 0.53 -8.14 2.86
C TYR A 112 1.83 -7.44 3.27
N VAL A 113 1.93 -6.12 3.05
CA VAL A 113 3.14 -5.34 3.36
C VAL A 113 3.49 -5.38 4.85
N LEU A 114 2.47 -5.44 5.71
CA LEU A 114 2.59 -5.46 7.17
C LEU A 114 2.40 -6.86 7.77
N ALA A 115 2.49 -7.93 6.99
CA ALA A 115 2.23 -9.30 7.47
C ALA A 115 3.10 -9.72 8.68
N GLU A 116 4.32 -9.20 8.78
CA GLU A 116 5.25 -9.50 9.87
C GLU A 116 5.01 -8.65 11.15
N TYR A 117 4.13 -7.65 11.08
CA TYR A 117 3.84 -6.78 12.23
C TYR A 117 2.88 -7.47 13.21
N GLN A 118 3.24 -7.44 14.49
CA GLN A 118 2.49 -8.14 15.54
C GLN A 118 1.24 -7.36 16.01
N ASP A 119 1.16 -6.05 15.78
CA ASP A 119 0.08 -5.17 16.24
C ASP A 119 -0.90 -4.73 15.14
N VAL A 120 -1.01 -5.54 14.09
CA VAL A 120 -1.94 -5.33 12.96
C VAL A 120 -3.21 -6.19 13.09
N LEU A 121 -4.34 -5.59 12.73
CA LEU A 121 -5.62 -6.25 12.46
C LEU A 121 -5.95 -6.10 10.98
N ASN A 122 -6.12 -7.22 10.27
CA ASN A 122 -6.54 -7.22 8.87
C ASN A 122 -8.04 -7.51 8.78
N VAL A 123 -8.79 -6.66 8.07
CA VAL A 123 -10.24 -6.78 7.89
C VAL A 123 -10.56 -6.79 6.40
N PHE A 124 -11.48 -7.66 5.98
CA PHE A 124 -12.02 -7.67 4.62
C PHE A 124 -13.51 -7.32 4.65
N ILE A 125 -13.93 -6.38 3.80
CA ILE A 125 -15.31 -5.88 3.72
C ILE A 125 -15.83 -5.91 2.29
#